data_AF-A0A954C713-F1
#
_entry.id   AF-A0A954C713-F1
#
_cell.length_a   1.000
_cell.length_b   1.000
_cell.length_c   1.000
_cell.angle_alpha   90.00
_cell.angle_beta   90.00
_cell.angle_gamma   90.00
#
_symmetry.space_group_name_H-M   'P 1'
#
loop_
_entity.id
_entity.type
_entity.pdbx_description
1 polymer ?
#
loop_
_entity_poly.entity_id
_entity_poly.type
_entity_poly.pdbx_seq_one_letter_code
_entity_poly.pdbx_strand_id
1 'polypeptide(L)'
;MKFLIKTIPALLLAGAPLFGQEGIAPALDPSTTPVVAPDTNPDNTIVRIIRRLTLDGSLSKADFDAAVQASGARVSEREMVVLRDALRGEVIGGPDFKLEAGVAEHAADVIYNANLFDNSKALLAGGTTYGGTAIPKAVRDVIVTAKLNGAAVYDPDDTNSDGERIYSHYPSISPATENMAFAWTEITPQALAADMSDTATHLRKSGQDGQRALFAEVVGGTGSISSEYDELSYPVSASSIMWHPQRDLLQEFGLDEVRKSRGPSGNRWSSNVAILSDGSLHGLPANRRHSATPNLILTNPALARGQQLMWNGHIRVEKGVVTYIGTSGMIAKRAARGKDIILNPVPLLKAWGFKVKDGLKLTSEHSSERPEVSEELAIQFERPGQD
;
A
#
# COMPACT_ATOMS: atom_id res chain seq x y z
N MET A 1 42.08 19.66 26.89
CA MET A 1 40.87 18.90 26.51
C MET A 1 41.19 18.05 25.29
N LYS A 2 41.27 16.72 25.45
CA LYS A 2 41.52 15.77 24.36
C LYS A 2 40.17 15.38 23.75
N PHE A 3 39.97 15.64 22.46
CA PHE A 3 38.80 15.17 21.72
C PHE A 3 38.92 13.66 21.49
N LEU A 4 38.03 12.90 22.10
CA LEU A 4 37.89 11.47 21.91
C LEU A 4 36.94 11.24 20.72
N ILE A 5 37.49 11.00 19.53
CA ILE A 5 36.71 10.55 18.37
C ILE A 5 36.29 9.10 18.65
N LYS A 6 35.03 8.89 19.00
CA LYS A 6 34.46 7.54 19.13
C LYS A 6 34.21 6.99 17.74
N THR A 7 35.00 5.99 17.36
CA THR A 7 34.82 5.13 16.20
C THR A 7 33.51 4.36 16.36
N ILE A 8 32.53 4.59 15.47
CA ILE A 8 31.33 3.75 15.36
C ILE A 8 31.76 2.45 14.65
N PRO A 9 31.50 1.26 15.22
CA PRO A 9 31.84 0.02 14.53
C PRO A 9 30.92 -0.15 13.31
N ALA A 10 31.54 -0.32 12.15
CA ALA A 10 30.86 -0.75 10.93
C ALA A 10 30.20 -2.11 11.21
N LEU A 11 28.88 -2.09 11.35
CA LEU A 11 28.07 -3.30 11.46
C LEU A 11 28.09 -3.97 10.09
N LEU A 12 28.84 -5.07 9.96
CA LEU A 12 28.76 -5.96 8.81
C LEU A 12 27.31 -6.47 8.70
N LEU A 13 26.56 -5.95 7.74
CA LEU A 13 25.31 -6.54 7.27
C LEU A 13 25.68 -7.85 6.56
N ALA A 14 25.54 -8.96 7.28
CA ALA A 14 25.56 -10.29 6.68
C ALA A 14 24.49 -10.34 5.59
N GLY A 15 24.89 -10.74 4.38
CA GLY A 15 24.06 -10.78 3.19
C GLY A 15 22.81 -11.64 3.43
N ALA A 16 21.66 -10.98 3.50
CA ALA A 16 20.38 -11.65 3.27
C ALA A 16 20.38 -12.22 1.85
N PRO A 17 19.74 -13.38 1.61
CA PRO A 17 19.58 -13.91 0.26
C PRO A 17 18.98 -12.85 -0.66
N LEU A 18 19.60 -12.68 -1.83
CA LEU A 18 19.19 -11.77 -2.89
C LEU A 18 17.82 -12.20 -3.48
N PHE A 19 16.74 -11.96 -2.74
CA PHE A 19 15.35 -12.09 -3.21
C PHE A 19 14.92 -10.97 -4.18
N GLY A 20 15.85 -10.40 -4.96
CA GLY A 20 15.66 -9.09 -5.59
C GLY A 20 16.04 -8.96 -7.07
N GLN A 21 16.35 -10.05 -7.77
CA GLN A 21 16.74 -9.97 -9.18
C GLN A 21 15.67 -10.40 -10.19
N GLU A 22 14.54 -10.96 -9.76
CA GLU A 22 13.60 -11.59 -10.70
C GLU A 22 12.71 -10.59 -11.45
N GLY A 23 12.70 -9.30 -11.11
CA GLY A 23 11.92 -8.31 -11.87
C GLY A 23 10.45 -8.72 -12.00
N ILE A 24 9.84 -8.44 -13.15
CA ILE A 24 8.49 -8.92 -13.48
C ILE A 24 8.46 -10.37 -13.97
N ALA A 25 9.57 -11.12 -13.87
CA ALA A 25 9.67 -12.48 -14.40
C ALA A 25 8.63 -13.46 -13.81
N PRO A 26 8.25 -13.40 -12.52
CA PRO A 26 7.18 -14.26 -12.02
C PRO A 26 5.84 -14.04 -12.77
N ALA A 27 5.53 -12.80 -13.18
CA ALA A 27 4.36 -12.53 -14.01
C ALA A 27 4.52 -13.04 -15.45
N LEU A 28 5.75 -13.20 -15.93
CA LEU A 28 6.05 -13.62 -17.30
C LEU A 28 6.36 -15.12 -17.43
N ASP A 29 6.42 -15.86 -16.33
CA ASP A 29 6.65 -17.30 -16.38
C ASP A 29 5.43 -18.00 -17.04
N PRO A 30 5.63 -18.75 -18.14
CA PRO A 30 4.54 -19.40 -18.86
C PRO A 30 3.80 -20.47 -18.02
N SER A 31 4.41 -20.99 -16.95
CA SER A 31 3.76 -21.92 -16.01
C SER A 31 2.79 -21.21 -15.06
N THR A 32 2.92 -19.90 -14.92
CA THR A 32 2.11 -19.07 -14.06
C THR A 32 0.77 -18.74 -14.73
N THR A 33 -0.30 -19.37 -14.22
CA THR A 33 -1.68 -19.15 -14.70
C THR A 33 -2.24 -17.87 -14.09
N PRO A 34 -2.85 -16.95 -14.88
CA PRO A 34 -3.47 -15.74 -14.33
C PRO A 34 -4.69 -16.10 -13.50
N VAL A 35 -5.00 -15.27 -12.51
CA VAL A 35 -6.25 -15.38 -11.76
C VAL A 35 -7.46 -14.94 -12.57
N VAL A 36 -7.28 -14.04 -13.53
CA VAL A 36 -8.32 -13.67 -14.48
C VAL A 36 -8.06 -14.45 -15.77
N ALA A 37 -9.04 -15.24 -16.20
CA ALA A 37 -8.93 -15.92 -17.49
C ALA A 37 -8.69 -14.88 -18.60
N PRO A 38 -7.75 -15.14 -19.53
CA PRO A 38 -7.53 -14.26 -20.66
C PRO A 38 -8.82 -14.09 -21.44
N ASP A 39 -9.03 -12.91 -22.03
CA ASP A 39 -10.16 -12.73 -22.93
C ASP A 39 -9.92 -13.57 -24.20
N THR A 40 -10.59 -14.70 -24.29
CA THR A 40 -10.47 -15.62 -25.43
C THR A 40 -11.18 -15.11 -26.68
N ASN A 41 -11.89 -13.98 -26.59
CA ASN A 41 -12.52 -13.37 -27.75
C ASN A 41 -11.46 -12.76 -28.68
N PRO A 42 -11.22 -13.32 -29.87
CA PRO A 42 -10.27 -12.75 -30.83
C PRO A 42 -10.73 -11.38 -31.35
N ASP A 43 -11.99 -11.01 -31.16
CA ASP A 43 -12.54 -9.69 -31.50
C ASP A 43 -12.33 -8.64 -30.39
N ASN A 44 -11.74 -9.02 -29.25
CA ASN A 44 -11.35 -8.05 -28.24
C ASN A 44 -10.39 -7.01 -28.87
N THR A 45 -10.66 -5.73 -28.57
CA THR A 45 -9.95 -4.60 -29.17
C THR A 45 -8.44 -4.66 -28.94
N ILE A 46 -7.99 -4.97 -27.71
CA ILE A 46 -6.55 -5.03 -27.41
C ILE A 46 -5.88 -6.23 -28.09
N VAL A 47 -6.56 -7.38 -28.14
CA VAL A 47 -6.06 -8.60 -28.82
C VAL A 47 -5.82 -8.31 -30.30
N ARG A 48 -6.81 -7.70 -30.98
CA ARG A 48 -6.70 -7.33 -32.39
C ARG A 48 -5.57 -6.34 -32.65
N ILE A 49 -5.37 -5.39 -31.74
CA ILE A 49 -4.35 -4.35 -31.89
C ILE A 49 -2.97 -4.95 -31.72
N ILE A 50 -2.72 -5.72 -30.66
CA ILE A 50 -1.44 -6.39 -30.45
C ILE A 50 -1.14 -7.29 -31.64
N ARG A 51 -2.08 -8.14 -32.06
CA ARG A 51 -1.91 -9.01 -33.23
C ARG A 51 -1.54 -8.25 -34.50
N ARG A 52 -2.12 -7.07 -34.72
CA ARG A 52 -1.79 -6.22 -35.88
C ARG A 52 -0.41 -5.60 -35.77
N LEU A 53 -0.06 -5.11 -34.58
CA LEU A 53 1.21 -4.45 -34.32
C LEU A 53 2.38 -5.44 -34.41
N THR A 54 2.16 -6.71 -34.07
CA THR A 54 3.20 -7.76 -34.09
C THR A 54 3.27 -8.59 -35.37
N LEU A 55 2.61 -8.15 -36.46
CA LEU A 55 2.66 -8.86 -37.76
C LEU A 55 4.07 -8.90 -38.37
N ASP A 56 4.97 -8.02 -37.93
CA ASP A 56 6.37 -8.00 -38.35
C ASP A 56 7.24 -9.00 -37.57
N GLY A 57 6.66 -9.74 -36.61
CA GLY A 57 7.37 -10.71 -35.77
C GLY A 57 8.02 -10.10 -34.53
N SER A 58 7.75 -8.83 -34.22
CA SER A 58 8.30 -8.12 -33.07
C SER A 58 7.25 -7.29 -32.32
N LEU A 59 7.49 -7.06 -31.03
CA LEU A 59 6.76 -6.04 -30.24
C LEU A 59 7.77 -5.01 -29.77
N SER A 60 7.63 -3.76 -30.25
CA SER A 60 8.44 -2.62 -29.83
C SER A 60 7.83 -1.87 -28.65
N LYS A 61 8.55 -0.86 -28.12
CA LYS A 61 8.02 0.03 -27.07
C LYS A 61 6.81 0.84 -27.57
N ALA A 62 6.86 1.31 -28.81
CA ALA A 62 5.79 2.09 -29.42
C ALA A 62 4.53 1.23 -29.65
N ASP A 63 4.71 -0.03 -30.00
CA ASP A 63 3.59 -0.97 -30.13
C ASP A 63 2.92 -1.22 -28.78
N PHE A 64 3.72 -1.39 -27.72
CA PHE A 64 3.19 -1.57 -26.37
C PHE A 64 2.40 -0.34 -25.91
N ASP A 65 2.92 0.87 -26.13
CA ASP A 65 2.21 2.13 -25.81
C ASP A 65 0.90 2.24 -26.60
N ALA A 66 0.92 1.90 -27.88
CA ALA A 66 -0.26 1.91 -28.73
C ALA A 66 -1.32 0.90 -28.27
N ALA A 67 -0.90 -0.28 -27.80
CA ALA A 67 -1.79 -1.30 -27.24
C ALA A 67 -2.46 -0.80 -25.95
N VAL A 68 -1.70 -0.22 -25.02
CA VAL A 68 -2.24 0.34 -23.77
C VAL A 68 -3.16 1.53 -24.05
N GLN A 69 -2.78 2.44 -24.95
CA GLN A 69 -3.61 3.59 -25.32
C GLN A 69 -4.96 3.16 -25.90
N ALA A 70 -5.01 2.03 -26.60
CA ALA A 70 -6.22 1.52 -27.21
C ALA A 70 -7.26 1.00 -26.21
N SER A 71 -6.84 0.60 -25.00
CA SER A 71 -7.76 0.30 -23.89
C SER A 71 -8.46 1.56 -23.34
N GLY A 72 -8.01 2.75 -23.74
CA GLY A 72 -8.61 4.02 -23.36
C GLY A 72 -8.09 4.53 -22.01
N ALA A 73 -8.94 5.20 -21.25
CA ALA A 73 -8.55 5.87 -20.00
C ALA A 73 -8.19 4.87 -18.86
N ARG A 74 -8.71 3.64 -18.93
CA ARG A 74 -8.46 2.57 -17.96
C ARG A 74 -8.29 1.24 -18.69
N VAL A 75 -7.32 0.45 -18.25
CA VAL A 75 -7.05 -0.92 -18.69
C VAL A 75 -7.77 -1.87 -17.75
N SER A 76 -8.70 -2.68 -18.25
CA SER A 76 -9.43 -3.67 -17.45
C SER A 76 -8.53 -4.83 -16.99
N GLU A 77 -8.98 -5.59 -15.99
CA GLU A 77 -8.26 -6.78 -15.48
C GLU A 77 -7.95 -7.79 -16.59
N ARG A 78 -8.89 -8.00 -17.54
CA ARG A 78 -8.70 -8.91 -18.68
C ARG A 78 -7.69 -8.38 -19.68
N GLU A 79 -7.71 -7.08 -19.95
CA GLU A 79 -6.73 -6.45 -20.83
C GLU A 79 -5.31 -6.48 -20.24
N MET A 80 -5.18 -6.40 -18.91
CA MET A 80 -3.89 -6.62 -18.24
C MET A 80 -3.33 -8.01 -18.48
N VAL A 81 -4.18 -9.05 -18.50
CA VAL A 81 -3.75 -10.42 -18.82
C VAL A 81 -3.30 -10.51 -20.29
N VAL A 82 -4.02 -9.88 -21.22
CA VAL A 82 -3.59 -9.84 -22.62
C VAL A 82 -2.24 -9.13 -22.78
N LEU A 83 -2.02 -8.01 -22.07
CA LEU A 83 -0.73 -7.31 -22.05
C LEU A 83 0.38 -8.19 -21.47
N ARG A 84 0.10 -8.96 -20.41
CA ARG A 84 1.03 -9.91 -19.81
C ARG A 84 1.43 -10.99 -20.81
N ASP A 85 0.46 -11.60 -21.48
CA ASP A 85 0.70 -12.66 -22.47
C ASP A 85 1.49 -12.08 -23.66
N ALA A 86 1.21 -10.83 -24.06
CA ALA A 86 2.01 -10.14 -25.06
C ALA A 86 3.47 -9.92 -24.64
N LEU A 87 3.72 -9.67 -23.35
CA LEU A 87 5.07 -9.62 -22.79
C LEU A 87 5.75 -11.01 -22.69
N ARG A 88 5.03 -12.10 -22.96
CA ARG A 88 5.60 -13.44 -23.14
C ARG A 88 5.89 -13.75 -24.62
N GLY A 89 5.54 -12.85 -25.53
CA GLY A 89 5.64 -13.09 -26.98
C GLY A 89 4.41 -13.78 -27.57
N GLU A 90 3.29 -13.78 -26.83
CA GLU A 90 2.07 -14.52 -27.17
C GLU A 90 0.90 -13.57 -27.47
N VAL A 91 0.06 -13.92 -28.44
CA VAL A 91 -1.23 -13.24 -28.65
C VAL A 91 -2.22 -14.21 -29.28
N ILE A 92 -3.46 -14.21 -28.77
CA ILE A 92 -4.51 -15.14 -29.20
C ILE A 92 -4.77 -15.00 -30.70
N GLY A 93 -4.60 -16.10 -31.44
CA GLY A 93 -4.84 -16.17 -32.87
C GLY A 93 -3.90 -15.31 -33.73
N GLY A 94 -2.78 -14.84 -33.18
CA GLY A 94 -1.72 -14.16 -33.91
C GLY A 94 -0.45 -15.00 -34.07
N PRO A 95 0.56 -14.46 -34.78
CA PRO A 95 1.86 -15.11 -34.89
C PRO A 95 2.63 -15.03 -33.57
N ASP A 96 3.57 -15.95 -33.35
CA ASP A 96 4.61 -15.78 -32.34
C ASP A 96 5.46 -14.56 -32.69
N PHE A 97 5.86 -13.78 -31.69
CA PHE A 97 6.73 -12.62 -31.88
C PHE A 97 7.76 -12.50 -30.76
N LYS A 98 8.80 -11.70 -31.02
CA LYS A 98 9.84 -11.42 -30.03
C LYS A 98 9.68 -10.04 -29.45
N LEU A 99 10.02 -9.89 -28.17
CA LEU A 99 10.17 -8.57 -27.58
C LEU A 99 11.46 -7.91 -28.07
N GLU A 100 11.36 -6.66 -28.49
CA GLU A 100 12.55 -5.84 -28.68
C GLU A 100 13.25 -5.53 -27.33
N ALA A 101 14.52 -5.14 -27.41
CA ALA A 101 15.31 -4.83 -26.23
C ALA A 101 14.68 -3.69 -25.40
N GLY A 102 14.54 -3.92 -24.10
CA GLY A 102 14.01 -2.93 -23.16
C GLY A 102 12.49 -2.73 -23.19
N VAL A 103 11.75 -3.52 -23.97
CA VAL A 103 10.27 -3.46 -23.99
C VAL A 103 9.69 -3.89 -22.65
N ALA A 104 10.20 -4.96 -22.04
CA ALA A 104 9.73 -5.41 -20.73
C ALA A 104 9.93 -4.35 -19.62
N GLU A 105 11.05 -3.63 -19.64
CA GLU A 105 11.32 -2.55 -18.68
C GLU A 105 10.41 -1.34 -18.90
N HIS A 106 10.23 -0.93 -20.16
CA HIS A 106 9.30 0.13 -20.54
C HIS A 106 7.85 -0.23 -20.17
N ALA A 107 7.45 -1.46 -20.45
CA ALA A 107 6.12 -1.97 -20.11
C ALA A 107 5.89 -1.94 -18.60
N ALA A 108 6.89 -2.27 -17.78
CA ALA A 108 6.78 -2.17 -16.33
C ALA A 108 6.48 -0.73 -15.88
N ASP A 109 7.12 0.28 -16.48
CA ASP A 109 6.82 1.70 -16.20
C ASP A 109 5.39 2.09 -16.60
N VAL A 110 4.93 1.64 -17.76
CA VAL A 110 3.59 1.92 -18.26
C VAL A 110 2.52 1.24 -17.37
N ILE A 111 2.70 -0.04 -17.05
CA ILE A 111 1.77 -0.83 -16.22
C ILE A 111 1.73 -0.30 -14.78
N TYR A 112 2.88 0.10 -14.23
CA TYR A 112 2.95 0.71 -12.91
C TYR A 112 2.04 1.94 -12.83
N ASN A 113 2.02 2.78 -13.86
CA ASN A 113 1.20 3.98 -13.95
C ASN A 113 -0.23 3.75 -14.46
N ALA A 114 -0.54 2.56 -14.99
CA ALA A 114 -1.85 2.24 -15.51
C ALA A 114 -2.92 2.29 -14.41
N ASN A 115 -4.10 2.82 -14.78
CA ASN A 115 -5.27 3.02 -13.92
C ASN A 115 -5.08 3.99 -12.74
N LEU A 116 -3.95 4.69 -12.66
CA LEU A 116 -3.73 5.72 -11.67
C LEU A 116 -4.47 7.01 -12.03
N PHE A 117 -4.87 7.79 -11.03
CA PHE A 117 -5.29 9.17 -11.23
C PHE A 117 -4.15 10.03 -11.79
N ASP A 118 -4.48 11.08 -12.53
CA ASP A 118 -3.47 11.92 -13.17
C ASP A 118 -2.63 12.70 -12.15
N ASN A 119 -3.22 13.13 -11.02
CA ASN A 119 -2.47 13.71 -9.91
C ASN A 119 -1.49 12.69 -9.30
N SER A 120 -1.89 11.43 -9.18
CA SER A 120 -1.01 10.36 -8.70
C SER A 120 0.16 10.14 -9.67
N LYS A 121 -0.08 10.05 -10.99
CA LYS A 121 0.98 9.92 -12.00
C LYS A 121 1.99 11.06 -11.91
N ALA A 122 1.51 12.30 -11.78
CA ALA A 122 2.38 13.48 -11.66
C ALA A 122 3.26 13.43 -10.40
N LEU A 123 2.72 12.98 -9.27
CA LEU A 123 3.48 12.83 -8.03
C LEU A 123 4.53 11.71 -8.13
N LEU A 124 4.20 10.60 -8.79
CA LEU A 124 5.08 9.43 -8.91
C LEU A 124 6.14 9.55 -10.01
N ALA A 125 6.04 10.55 -10.89
CA ALA A 125 7.06 10.85 -11.89
C ALA A 125 8.44 11.15 -11.25
N GLY A 126 8.47 11.59 -9.99
CA GLY A 126 9.71 11.80 -9.23
C GLY A 126 10.36 10.53 -8.66
N GLY A 127 9.72 9.35 -8.81
CA GLY A 127 10.23 8.09 -8.27
C GLY A 127 10.16 7.98 -6.74
N THR A 128 9.35 8.82 -6.09
CA THR A 128 9.11 8.81 -4.64
C THR A 128 7.66 8.48 -4.33
N THR A 129 7.43 7.87 -3.17
CA THR A 129 6.09 7.64 -2.62
C THR A 129 5.38 8.95 -2.31
N TYR A 130 4.08 8.89 -2.01
CA TYR A 130 3.33 10.03 -1.50
C TYR A 130 3.90 10.59 -0.18
N GLY A 131 4.62 9.76 0.60
CA GLY A 131 5.34 10.17 1.80
C GLY A 131 6.72 10.78 1.54
N GLY A 132 7.23 10.69 0.31
CA GLY A 132 8.53 11.23 -0.12
C GLY A 132 9.69 10.23 -0.05
N THR A 133 9.42 8.95 0.22
CA THR A 133 10.44 7.90 0.24
C THR A 133 10.73 7.42 -1.19
N ALA A 134 12.00 7.25 -1.57
CA ALA A 134 12.34 6.69 -2.89
C ALA A 134 11.77 5.27 -3.05
N ILE A 135 11.11 5.00 -4.17
CA ILE A 135 10.44 3.71 -4.42
C ILE A 135 11.48 2.70 -4.94
N PRO A 136 11.76 1.60 -4.22
CA PRO A 136 12.67 0.57 -4.71
C PRO A 136 12.14 -0.08 -5.99
N LYS A 137 13.03 -0.44 -6.92
CA LYS A 137 12.65 -1.17 -8.15
C LYS A 137 11.85 -2.44 -7.82
N ALA A 138 12.27 -3.20 -6.83
CA ALA A 138 11.59 -4.42 -6.38
C ALA A 138 10.13 -4.17 -5.96
N VAL A 139 9.82 -3.01 -5.38
CA VAL A 139 8.44 -2.63 -5.01
C VAL A 139 7.61 -2.37 -6.27
N ARG A 140 8.18 -1.66 -7.26
CA ARG A 140 7.52 -1.42 -8.55
C ARG A 140 7.27 -2.75 -9.28
N ASP A 141 8.25 -3.65 -9.28
CA ASP A 141 8.15 -4.97 -9.91
C ASP A 141 7.01 -5.80 -9.29
N VAL A 142 6.89 -5.83 -7.95
CA VAL A 142 5.77 -6.53 -7.26
C VAL A 142 4.41 -5.94 -7.66
N ILE A 143 4.30 -4.62 -7.77
CA ILE A 143 3.05 -3.96 -8.16
C ILE A 143 2.69 -4.26 -9.61
N VAL A 144 3.67 -4.22 -10.51
CA VAL A 144 3.46 -4.56 -11.92
C VAL A 144 3.03 -6.02 -12.05
N THR A 145 3.72 -6.94 -11.37
CA THR A 145 3.34 -8.35 -11.31
C THR A 145 1.91 -8.53 -10.80
N ALA A 146 1.54 -7.87 -9.70
CA ALA A 146 0.18 -7.95 -9.17
C ALA A 146 -0.85 -7.44 -10.19
N LYS A 147 -0.61 -6.29 -10.84
CA LYS A 147 -1.51 -5.71 -11.86
C LYS A 147 -1.67 -6.62 -13.09
N LEU A 148 -0.57 -7.17 -13.60
CA LEU A 148 -0.57 -8.12 -14.72
C LEU A 148 -1.37 -9.39 -14.41
N ASN A 149 -1.43 -9.76 -13.13
CA ASN A 149 -2.22 -10.89 -12.63
C ASN A 149 -3.64 -10.48 -12.16
N GLY A 150 -4.08 -9.27 -12.50
CA GLY A 150 -5.45 -8.80 -12.31
C GLY A 150 -5.68 -7.97 -11.05
N ALA A 151 -4.66 -7.69 -10.24
CA ALA A 151 -4.84 -6.82 -9.08
C ALA A 151 -5.24 -5.40 -9.49
N ALA A 152 -6.29 -4.87 -8.88
CA ALA A 152 -6.79 -3.53 -9.18
C ALA A 152 -6.31 -2.47 -8.16
N VAL A 153 -6.30 -1.22 -8.61
CA VAL A 153 -6.23 -0.03 -7.76
C VAL A 153 -7.64 0.49 -7.53
N TYR A 154 -7.97 0.76 -6.27
CA TYR A 154 -9.32 1.08 -5.83
C TYR A 154 -9.42 2.53 -5.40
N ASP A 155 -10.46 3.22 -5.85
CA ASP A 155 -10.80 4.53 -5.30
C ASP A 155 -11.64 4.34 -4.03
N PRO A 156 -11.19 4.78 -2.84
CA PRO A 156 -12.00 4.70 -1.62
C PRO A 156 -13.33 5.47 -1.71
N ASP A 157 -13.45 6.39 -2.66
CA ASP A 157 -14.64 7.19 -2.94
C ASP A 157 -15.58 6.58 -4.00
N ASP A 158 -15.23 5.45 -4.63
CA ASP A 158 -16.09 4.77 -5.61
C ASP A 158 -17.49 4.46 -5.05
N THR A 159 -18.53 4.70 -5.86
CA THR A 159 -19.94 4.43 -5.53
C THR A 159 -20.58 3.38 -6.43
N ASN A 160 -21.52 2.61 -5.89
CA ASN A 160 -22.37 1.71 -6.68
C ASN A 160 -23.46 2.49 -7.45
N SER A 161 -24.35 1.76 -8.14
CA SER A 161 -25.46 2.33 -8.91
C SER A 161 -26.45 3.16 -8.08
N ASP A 162 -26.50 2.91 -6.77
CA ASP A 162 -27.40 3.58 -5.84
C ASP A 162 -26.75 4.84 -5.23
N GLY A 163 -25.51 5.16 -5.62
CA GLY A 163 -24.73 6.26 -5.06
C GLY A 163 -24.10 5.94 -3.70
N GLU A 164 -24.21 4.69 -3.22
CA GLU A 164 -23.57 4.26 -1.98
C GLU A 164 -22.10 3.93 -2.23
N ARG A 165 -21.24 4.33 -1.29
CA ARG A 165 -19.81 4.05 -1.37
C ARG A 165 -19.51 2.56 -1.24
N ILE A 166 -18.65 2.05 -2.12
CA ILE A 166 -18.33 0.62 -2.24
C ILE A 166 -17.36 0.16 -1.13
N TYR A 167 -16.33 0.96 -0.86
CA TYR A 167 -15.20 0.56 -0.01
C TYR A 167 -15.23 1.16 1.40
N SER A 168 -15.93 2.27 1.59
CA SER A 168 -15.97 3.01 2.86
C SER A 168 -17.30 3.72 3.05
N HIS A 169 -17.90 3.65 4.22
CA HIS A 169 -19.05 4.51 4.55
C HIS A 169 -18.65 5.96 4.87
N TYR A 170 -17.35 6.22 5.05
CA TYR A 170 -16.82 7.53 5.43
C TYR A 170 -16.09 8.18 4.25
N PRO A 171 -16.35 9.48 3.98
CA PRO A 171 -15.65 10.20 2.93
C PRO A 171 -14.18 10.42 3.27
N SER A 172 -13.29 10.17 2.30
CA SER A 172 -11.84 10.39 2.40
C SER A 172 -11.41 11.71 1.73
N ILE A 173 -12.30 12.69 1.69
CA ILE A 173 -12.14 13.92 0.88
C ILE A 173 -11.27 15.01 1.54
N SER A 174 -10.96 14.87 2.82
CA SER A 174 -10.13 15.84 3.53
C SER A 174 -8.65 15.67 3.12
N PRO A 175 -7.88 16.75 2.90
CA PRO A 175 -6.46 16.65 2.57
C PRO A 175 -5.64 15.84 3.59
N ALA A 176 -4.57 15.20 3.14
CA ALA A 176 -3.60 14.50 3.99
C ALA A 176 -2.67 15.51 4.69
N THR A 177 -3.14 16.08 5.80
CA THR A 177 -2.40 17.09 6.59
C THR A 177 -2.24 16.65 8.03
N GLU A 178 -1.40 17.38 8.80
CA GLU A 178 -1.23 17.16 10.24
C GLU A 178 -0.75 15.73 10.56
N ASN A 179 -1.42 15.03 11.48
CA ASN A 179 -1.17 13.63 11.81
C ASN A 179 -1.64 12.65 10.71
N MET A 180 -2.27 13.13 9.63
CA MET A 180 -2.64 12.36 8.46
C MET A 180 -1.79 12.69 7.24
N ALA A 181 -0.78 13.54 7.37
CA ALA A 181 0.19 13.76 6.30
C ALA A 181 0.84 12.43 5.89
N PHE A 182 1.02 12.22 4.58
CA PHE A 182 1.63 10.99 4.06
C PHE A 182 3.01 10.74 4.68
N ALA A 183 3.84 11.77 4.80
CA ALA A 183 5.15 11.68 5.46
C ALA A 183 5.09 11.24 6.94
N TRP A 184 3.97 11.47 7.62
CA TRP A 184 3.79 11.01 9.01
C TRP A 184 3.25 9.58 9.09
N THR A 185 2.32 9.24 8.21
CA THR A 185 1.61 7.96 8.20
C THR A 185 2.38 6.86 7.47
N GLU A 186 3.32 7.21 6.60
CA GLU A 186 4.18 6.24 5.90
C GLU A 186 5.02 5.45 6.90
N ILE A 187 5.01 4.13 6.73
CA ILE A 187 5.78 3.16 7.49
C ILE A 187 6.80 2.56 6.54
N THR A 188 8.07 2.70 6.90
CA THR A 188 9.20 2.05 6.21
C THR A 188 10.06 1.30 7.24
N PRO A 189 10.92 0.36 6.82
CA PRO A 189 11.88 -0.27 7.73
C PRO A 189 12.76 0.76 8.44
N GLN A 190 13.14 1.83 7.73
CA GLN A 190 13.92 2.95 8.26
C GLN A 190 13.12 3.74 9.29
N ALA A 191 11.83 3.99 9.06
CA ALA A 191 10.97 4.69 10.02
C ALA A 191 10.76 3.87 11.31
N LEU A 192 10.60 2.55 11.20
CA LEU A 192 10.52 1.65 12.37
C LEU A 192 11.84 1.60 13.14
N ALA A 193 12.97 1.56 12.44
CA ALA A 193 14.29 1.59 13.06
C ALA A 193 14.55 2.94 13.75
N ALA A 194 14.18 4.05 13.10
CA ALA A 194 14.29 5.39 13.66
C ALA A 194 13.46 5.51 14.94
N ASP A 195 12.20 5.05 14.92
CA ASP A 195 11.33 5.05 16.10
C ASP A 195 11.90 4.22 17.26
N MET A 196 12.48 3.05 16.97
CA MET A 196 13.12 2.21 17.98
C MET A 196 14.39 2.84 18.58
N SER A 197 15.07 3.71 17.83
CA SER A 197 16.27 4.43 18.26
C SER A 197 15.98 5.81 18.85
N ASP A 198 14.72 6.23 18.85
CA ASP A 198 14.28 7.53 19.31
C ASP A 198 14.50 7.66 20.82
N THR A 199 15.06 8.79 21.24
CA THR A 199 15.33 9.15 22.64
C THR A 199 14.67 10.47 23.04
N ALA A 200 13.87 11.07 22.16
CA ALA A 200 13.13 12.29 22.46
C ALA A 200 11.99 12.02 23.45
N THR A 201 11.50 13.09 24.08
CA THR A 201 10.31 13.03 24.95
C THR A 201 9.07 13.28 24.12
N HIS A 202 8.03 12.47 24.33
CA HIS A 202 6.78 12.48 23.58
C HIS A 202 5.58 12.48 24.52
N LEU A 203 4.43 12.92 24.03
CA LEU A 203 3.16 12.65 24.68
C LEU A 203 2.69 11.23 24.40
N ARG A 204 2.27 10.52 25.45
CA ARG A 204 1.66 9.20 25.40
C ARG A 204 0.32 9.21 26.09
N LYS A 205 -0.68 8.56 25.51
CA LYS A 205 -1.95 8.33 26.20
C LYS A 205 -1.73 7.55 27.50
N SER A 206 -2.19 8.10 28.62
CA SER A 206 -2.03 7.53 29.96
C SER A 206 -3.34 7.10 30.61
N GLY A 207 -4.48 7.58 30.08
CA GLY A 207 -5.80 7.27 30.62
C GLY A 207 -6.91 8.03 29.91
N GLN A 208 -8.01 8.25 30.62
CA GLN A 208 -9.15 9.01 30.12
C GLN A 208 -9.86 9.77 31.25
N ASP A 209 -10.47 10.91 30.92
CA ASP A 209 -11.40 11.67 31.76
C ASP A 209 -12.72 11.82 31.00
N GLY A 210 -13.74 11.05 31.41
CA GLY A 210 -14.94 10.85 30.62
C GLY A 210 -14.60 10.29 29.23
N GLN A 211 -14.93 11.05 28.19
CA GLN A 211 -14.63 10.71 26.78
C GLN A 211 -13.32 11.35 26.28
N ARG A 212 -12.54 12.03 27.12
CA ARG A 212 -11.32 12.75 26.71
C ARG A 212 -10.07 11.93 27.04
N ALA A 213 -9.10 11.88 26.14
CA ALA A 213 -7.82 11.22 26.39
C ALA A 213 -6.98 11.99 27.42
N LEU A 214 -6.38 11.28 28.38
CA LEU A 214 -5.34 11.84 29.24
C LEU A 214 -3.96 11.42 28.74
N PHE A 215 -2.96 12.26 28.97
CA PHE A 215 -1.61 12.15 28.47
C PHE A 215 -0.58 12.11 29.62
N ALA A 216 0.58 11.52 29.34
CA ALA A 216 1.77 11.60 30.17
C ALA A 216 3.00 11.65 29.26
N GLU A 217 4.09 12.19 29.78
CA GLU A 217 5.37 12.18 29.09
C GLU A 217 5.95 10.76 29.04
N VAL A 218 6.58 10.43 27.91
CA VAL A 218 7.36 9.21 27.75
C VAL A 218 8.63 9.54 26.97
N VAL A 219 9.71 8.81 27.26
CA VAL A 219 10.96 8.94 26.51
C VAL A 219 11.08 7.80 25.51
N GLY A 220 11.40 8.15 24.26
CA GLY A 220 11.70 7.26 23.16
C GLY A 220 10.51 6.64 22.45
N GLY A 221 10.81 5.80 21.46
CA GLY A 221 9.84 5.05 20.67
C GLY A 221 9.97 3.54 20.83
N THR A 222 9.13 2.79 20.12
CA THR A 222 8.96 1.33 20.33
C THR A 222 9.34 0.50 19.11
N GLY A 223 9.36 1.11 17.92
CA GLY A 223 9.45 0.40 16.64
C GLY A 223 8.34 -0.64 16.46
N SER A 224 7.23 -0.48 17.17
CA SER A 224 6.15 -1.47 17.26
C SER A 224 4.83 -0.88 16.80
N ILE A 225 3.97 -1.76 16.28
CA ILE A 225 2.62 -1.45 15.84
C ILE A 225 1.72 -2.53 16.43
N SER A 226 0.74 -2.13 17.24
CA SER A 226 -0.24 -3.04 17.81
C SER A 226 -1.66 -2.57 17.60
N SER A 227 -2.60 -3.46 17.89
CA SER A 227 -4.02 -3.13 17.87
C SER A 227 -4.34 -2.10 18.94
N GLU A 228 -4.78 -0.94 18.49
CA GLU A 228 -5.28 0.14 19.33
C GLU A 228 -6.59 0.61 18.71
N TYR A 229 -7.68 0.26 19.37
CA TYR A 229 -9.00 0.83 19.11
C TYR A 229 -9.21 1.91 20.14
N ASP A 230 -9.23 3.17 19.69
CA ASP A 230 -9.48 4.30 20.56
C ASP A 230 -10.66 5.13 20.05
N GLU A 231 -11.72 5.16 20.85
CA GLU A 231 -12.92 5.96 20.61
C GLU A 231 -12.87 7.31 21.34
N LEU A 232 -11.83 7.57 22.12
CA LEU A 232 -11.71 8.81 22.89
C LEU A 232 -11.63 10.05 22.00
N SER A 233 -12.09 11.16 22.54
CA SER A 233 -11.93 12.51 22.01
C SER A 233 -10.52 13.02 22.28
N TYR A 234 -9.94 13.63 21.25
CA TYR A 234 -8.58 14.16 21.29
C TYR A 234 -8.58 15.67 21.06
N PRO A 235 -7.68 16.42 21.70
CA PRO A 235 -7.45 17.81 21.33
C PRO A 235 -6.82 17.86 19.94
N VAL A 236 -7.55 18.36 18.95
CA VAL A 236 -7.07 18.53 17.57
C VAL A 236 -7.08 20.00 17.13
N SER A 237 -7.33 20.92 18.06
CA SER A 237 -7.31 22.38 17.86
C SER A 237 -6.80 23.10 19.12
N ALA A 238 -6.32 24.34 18.97
CA ALA A 238 -5.94 25.17 20.12
C ALA A 238 -7.11 25.40 21.10
N SER A 239 -8.33 25.55 20.57
CA SER A 239 -9.54 25.69 21.39
C SER A 239 -9.84 24.43 22.21
N SER A 240 -9.65 23.23 21.65
CA SER A 240 -9.88 21.99 22.39
C SER A 240 -8.83 21.75 23.49
N ILE A 241 -7.60 22.25 23.33
CA ILE A 241 -6.58 22.25 24.40
C ILE A 241 -6.99 23.14 25.58
N MET A 242 -7.54 24.33 25.32
CA MET A 242 -7.92 25.30 26.36
C MET A 242 -8.90 24.73 27.39
N TRP A 243 -9.79 23.85 26.95
CA TRP A 243 -10.82 23.21 27.79
C TRP A 243 -10.43 21.80 28.26
N HIS A 244 -9.19 21.39 28.03
CA HIS A 244 -8.69 20.08 28.42
C HIS A 244 -8.25 20.09 29.90
N PRO A 245 -8.52 19.03 30.68
CA PRO A 245 -8.08 18.95 32.08
C PRO A 245 -6.55 19.03 32.25
N GLN A 246 -5.79 18.71 31.20
CA GLN A 246 -4.32 18.79 31.17
C GLN A 246 -3.79 19.93 30.29
N ARG A 247 -4.53 21.04 30.19
CA ARG A 247 -4.19 22.16 29.29
C ARG A 247 -2.73 22.62 29.40
N ASP A 248 -2.18 22.68 30.62
CA ASP A 248 -0.85 23.24 30.87
C ASP A 248 0.23 22.33 30.23
N LEU A 249 0.13 21.01 30.43
CA LEU A 249 0.98 20.01 29.76
C LEU A 249 0.85 20.05 28.23
N LEU A 250 -0.39 20.14 27.72
CA LEU A 250 -0.63 20.14 26.27
C LEU A 250 -0.17 21.45 25.61
N GLN A 251 -0.17 22.57 26.34
CA GLN A 251 0.38 23.84 25.85
C GLN A 251 1.90 23.80 25.76
N GLU A 252 2.57 23.12 26.70
CA GLU A 252 4.03 22.95 26.69
C GLU A 252 4.52 22.17 25.46
N PHE A 253 3.85 21.06 25.12
CA PHE A 253 4.18 20.27 23.93
C PHE A 253 3.71 20.91 22.63
N GLY A 254 2.68 21.74 22.68
CA GLY A 254 2.08 22.35 21.50
C GLY A 254 1.20 21.39 20.69
N LEU A 255 0.37 21.98 19.83
CA LEU A 255 -0.73 21.26 19.17
C LEU A 255 -0.26 20.15 18.20
N ASP A 256 0.88 20.31 17.54
CA ASP A 256 1.38 19.31 16.59
C ASP A 256 1.78 18.01 17.31
N GLU A 257 2.50 18.12 18.42
CA GLU A 257 2.86 16.98 19.28
C GLU A 257 1.61 16.31 19.89
N VAL A 258 0.61 17.08 20.28
CA VAL A 258 -0.66 16.54 20.78
C VAL A 258 -1.39 15.73 19.69
N ARG A 259 -1.38 16.20 18.44
CA ARG A 259 -1.98 15.46 17.30
C ARG A 259 -1.18 14.21 16.93
N LYS A 260 0.13 14.21 17.21
CA LYS A 260 1.07 13.11 16.95
C LYS A 260 1.33 12.25 18.20
N SER A 261 0.56 12.45 19.27
CA SER A 261 0.69 11.72 20.51
C SER A 261 0.66 10.21 20.29
N ARG A 262 1.49 9.49 21.03
CA ARG A 262 1.61 8.04 20.99
C ARG A 262 0.45 7.36 21.72
N GLY A 263 0.16 6.13 21.29
CA GLY A 263 -0.81 5.26 21.93
C GLY A 263 -0.41 4.83 23.34
N PRO A 264 -1.30 4.16 24.12
CA PRO A 264 -0.98 3.71 25.47
C PRO A 264 0.27 2.84 25.57
N SER A 265 0.53 2.05 24.53
CA SER A 265 1.71 1.18 24.42
C SER A 265 2.96 1.91 23.95
N GLY A 266 2.90 3.22 23.68
CA GLY A 266 4.00 4.02 23.12
C GLY A 266 4.11 3.96 21.60
N ASN A 267 3.20 3.27 20.92
CA ASN A 267 3.24 3.13 19.46
C ASN A 267 2.87 4.46 18.79
N ARG A 268 3.60 4.77 17.72
CA ARG A 268 3.33 5.92 16.84
C ARG A 268 2.14 5.65 15.91
N TRP A 269 2.10 4.45 15.35
CA TRP A 269 1.05 4.00 14.45
C TRP A 269 0.22 2.91 15.10
N SER A 270 -1.05 2.90 14.72
CA SER A 270 -2.00 1.85 15.09
C SER A 270 -2.00 0.73 14.05
N SER A 271 -2.57 -0.44 14.39
CA SER A 271 -2.58 -1.59 13.49
C SER A 271 -3.29 -1.37 12.17
N ASN A 272 -4.19 -0.39 12.07
CA ASN A 272 -4.97 -0.11 10.87
C ASN A 272 -4.10 0.53 9.79
N VAL A 273 -3.92 -0.20 8.70
CA VAL A 273 -2.99 0.18 7.62
C VAL A 273 -3.63 0.06 6.25
N ALA A 274 -3.01 0.75 5.30
CA ALA A 274 -3.32 0.71 3.88
C ALA A 274 -2.02 0.63 3.07
N ILE A 275 -2.09 -0.05 1.94
CA ILE A 275 -1.08 0.07 0.89
C ILE A 275 -1.71 0.93 -0.21
N LEU A 276 -1.06 2.04 -0.52
CA LEU A 276 -1.51 2.97 -1.55
C LEU A 276 -1.03 2.52 -2.94
N SER A 277 -1.55 3.15 -3.98
CA SER A 277 -1.26 2.82 -5.38
C SER A 277 0.20 2.98 -5.83
N ASP A 278 1.02 3.65 -5.04
CA ASP A 278 2.46 3.78 -5.23
C ASP A 278 3.27 2.63 -4.58
N GLY A 279 2.62 1.79 -3.77
CA GLY A 279 3.25 0.71 -3.02
C GLY A 279 3.67 1.06 -1.60
N SER A 280 3.47 2.29 -1.17
CA SER A 280 3.81 2.72 0.19
C SER A 280 2.85 2.08 1.21
N LEU A 281 3.40 1.67 2.36
CA LEU A 281 2.61 1.23 3.50
C LEU A 281 2.31 2.43 4.39
N HIS A 282 1.04 2.69 4.66
CA HIS A 282 0.59 3.75 5.56
C HIS A 282 -0.16 3.18 6.74
N GLY A 283 0.10 3.70 7.94
CA GLY A 283 -0.64 3.36 9.16
C GLY A 283 -1.36 4.57 9.73
N LEU A 284 -2.57 4.32 10.23
CA LEU A 284 -3.28 5.35 10.98
C LEU A 284 -2.45 5.76 12.19
N PRO A 285 -2.30 7.07 12.45
CA PRO A 285 -1.68 7.54 13.68
C PRO A 285 -2.40 6.96 14.90
N ALA A 286 -1.70 6.82 16.03
CA ALA A 286 -2.33 6.40 17.27
C ALA A 286 -3.49 7.34 17.68
N ASN A 287 -3.30 8.65 17.53
CA ASN A 287 -4.39 9.62 17.58
C ASN A 287 -5.16 9.64 16.26
N ARG A 288 -6.29 8.92 16.19
CA ARG A 288 -7.10 8.73 14.97
C ARG A 288 -8.10 9.85 14.67
N ARG A 289 -7.81 11.09 15.05
CA ARG A 289 -8.67 12.25 14.77
C ARG A 289 -7.91 13.32 14.01
N HIS A 290 -8.62 14.03 13.14
CA HIS A 290 -8.06 15.10 12.31
C HIS A 290 -8.80 16.40 12.58
N SER A 291 -8.12 17.55 12.51
CA SER A 291 -8.72 18.84 12.86
C SER A 291 -9.93 19.22 11.98
N ALA A 292 -9.91 18.84 10.70
CA ALA A 292 -11.03 19.08 9.78
C ALA A 292 -12.27 18.23 10.11
N THR A 293 -12.10 17.11 10.79
CA THR A 293 -13.17 16.16 11.14
C THR A 293 -12.99 15.66 12.58
N PRO A 294 -13.07 16.56 13.58
CA PRO A 294 -12.65 16.25 14.96
C PRO A 294 -13.53 15.16 15.61
N ASN A 295 -14.77 15.02 15.13
CA ASN A 295 -15.72 14.04 15.65
C ASN A 295 -15.63 12.67 14.97
N LEU A 296 -14.90 12.57 13.85
CA LEU A 296 -14.76 11.32 13.09
C LEU A 296 -13.52 10.55 13.55
N ILE A 297 -13.72 9.26 13.85
CA ILE A 297 -12.63 8.31 14.01
C ILE A 297 -12.19 7.89 12.62
N LEU A 298 -10.93 8.13 12.29
CA LEU A 298 -10.37 7.77 11.00
C LEU A 298 -10.23 6.25 10.89
N THR A 299 -10.55 5.72 9.71
CA THR A 299 -10.43 4.30 9.35
C THR A 299 -9.48 4.16 8.16
N ASN A 300 -9.10 2.93 7.75
CA ASN A 300 -8.06 2.73 6.74
C ASN A 300 -8.30 3.48 5.42
N PRO A 301 -9.53 3.58 4.88
CA PRO A 301 -9.78 4.35 3.67
C PRO A 301 -9.39 5.83 3.80
N ALA A 302 -9.41 6.39 5.03
CA ALA A 302 -8.95 7.75 5.29
C ALA A 302 -7.44 7.94 5.17
N LEU A 303 -6.66 6.88 4.96
CA LEU A 303 -5.24 6.96 4.63
C LEU A 303 -5.02 7.32 3.16
N ALA A 304 -5.96 7.03 2.26
CA ALA A 304 -5.81 7.24 0.82
C ALA A 304 -6.36 8.59 0.34
N ARG A 305 -6.30 9.64 1.15
CA ARG A 305 -6.92 10.96 0.87
C ARG A 305 -6.49 11.52 -0.50
N GLY A 306 -7.38 11.43 -1.50
CA GLY A 306 -7.12 11.83 -2.89
C GLY A 306 -6.17 10.92 -3.67
N GLN A 307 -5.95 9.68 -3.19
CA GLN A 307 -5.12 8.64 -3.78
C GLN A 307 -5.91 7.33 -3.86
N GLN A 308 -5.36 6.33 -4.55
CA GLN A 308 -5.96 5.00 -4.66
C GLN A 308 -5.31 4.01 -3.71
N LEU A 309 -6.06 2.98 -3.35
CA LEU A 309 -5.64 1.85 -2.51
C LEU A 309 -5.32 0.64 -3.37
N MET A 310 -4.37 -0.20 -2.95
CA MET A 310 -4.21 -1.56 -3.48
C MET A 310 -4.59 -2.62 -2.45
N TRP A 311 -4.54 -2.26 -1.17
CA TRP A 311 -4.87 -3.14 -0.06
C TRP A 311 -5.15 -2.32 1.21
N ASN A 312 -6.00 -2.84 2.09
CA ASN A 312 -6.13 -2.31 3.45
C ASN A 312 -6.42 -3.42 4.46
N GLY A 313 -5.95 -3.25 5.68
CA GLY A 313 -6.10 -4.26 6.70
C GLY A 313 -5.52 -3.89 8.06
N HIS A 314 -5.07 -4.89 8.79
CA HIS A 314 -4.30 -4.72 10.00
C HIS A 314 -2.92 -5.33 9.89
N ILE A 315 -1.94 -4.68 10.52
CA ILE A 315 -0.58 -5.19 10.69
C ILE A 315 -0.23 -5.20 12.18
N ARG A 316 0.59 -6.18 12.58
CA ARG A 316 1.30 -6.14 13.87
C ARG A 316 2.80 -6.15 13.59
N VAL A 317 3.49 -5.24 14.27
CA VAL A 317 4.95 -5.15 14.23
C VAL A 317 5.46 -5.20 15.66
N GLU A 318 6.38 -6.11 15.93
CA GLU A 318 7.05 -6.26 17.22
C GLU A 318 8.52 -5.97 17.03
N LYS A 319 9.00 -4.84 17.56
CA LYS A 319 10.42 -4.42 17.48
C LYS A 319 10.97 -4.45 16.04
N GLY A 320 10.23 -3.87 15.11
CA GLY A 320 10.59 -3.81 13.69
C GLY A 320 10.39 -5.10 12.89
N VAL A 321 9.79 -6.15 13.47
CA VAL A 321 9.45 -7.40 12.76
C VAL A 321 7.94 -7.49 12.57
N VAL A 322 7.49 -7.68 11.33
CA VAL A 322 6.08 -7.92 11.01
C VAL A 322 5.68 -9.32 11.49
N THR A 323 4.80 -9.40 12.48
CA THR A 323 4.37 -10.66 13.11
C THR A 323 2.95 -11.07 12.74
N TYR A 324 2.16 -10.16 12.18
CA TYR A 324 0.80 -10.42 11.73
C TYR A 324 0.41 -9.50 10.58
N ILE A 325 -0.35 -10.05 9.64
CA ILE A 325 -1.04 -9.27 8.62
C ILE A 325 -2.42 -9.86 8.34
N GLY A 326 -3.44 -9.01 8.35
CA GLY A 326 -4.82 -9.40 8.16
C GLY A 326 -5.54 -8.42 7.24
N THR A 327 -6.29 -8.91 6.26
CA THR A 327 -7.09 -8.07 5.36
C THR A 327 -8.46 -7.86 5.98
N SER A 328 -8.90 -6.60 6.02
CA SER A 328 -10.11 -6.19 6.75
C SER A 328 -10.95 -5.17 5.96
N GLY A 329 -12.10 -4.78 6.51
CA GLY A 329 -13.07 -3.92 5.84
C GLY A 329 -13.83 -4.55 4.67
N MET A 330 -14.40 -3.69 3.83
CA MET A 330 -15.21 -4.10 2.67
C MET A 330 -14.39 -4.78 1.58
N ILE A 331 -13.10 -4.42 1.44
CA ILE A 331 -12.22 -5.04 0.43
C ILE A 331 -12.09 -6.56 0.67
N ALA A 332 -11.93 -6.99 1.93
CA ALA A 332 -11.85 -8.41 2.28
C ALA A 332 -13.14 -9.16 1.91
N LYS A 333 -14.30 -8.55 2.17
CA LYS A 333 -15.61 -9.15 1.85
C LYS A 333 -15.87 -9.24 0.36
N ARG A 334 -15.38 -8.27 -0.41
CA ARG A 334 -15.53 -8.24 -1.87
C ARG A 334 -14.60 -9.23 -2.54
N ALA A 335 -13.36 -9.31 -2.09
CA ALA A 335 -12.38 -10.25 -2.61
C ALA A 335 -12.76 -11.71 -2.29
N ALA A 336 -13.26 -11.98 -1.07
CA ALA A 336 -13.89 -13.25 -0.70
C ALA A 336 -14.97 -13.69 -1.72
N ARG A 337 -15.83 -12.76 -2.15
CA ARG A 337 -16.88 -13.01 -3.15
C ARG A 337 -16.38 -13.03 -4.60
N GLY A 338 -15.06 -13.05 -4.83
CA GLY A 338 -14.45 -13.01 -6.16
C GLY A 338 -14.67 -11.70 -6.93
N LYS A 339 -15.18 -10.65 -6.27
CA LYS A 339 -15.51 -9.36 -6.92
C LYS A 339 -14.30 -8.49 -7.17
N ASP A 340 -13.28 -8.62 -6.32
CA ASP A 340 -12.05 -7.82 -6.37
C ASP A 340 -10.84 -8.75 -6.24
N ILE A 341 -9.78 -8.48 -7.02
CA ILE A 341 -8.48 -9.17 -6.89
C ILE A 341 -7.51 -8.17 -6.27
N ILE A 342 -7.03 -8.48 -5.08
CA ILE A 342 -6.25 -7.51 -4.29
C ILE A 342 -4.80 -7.95 -4.18
N LEU A 343 -3.93 -6.96 -4.06
CA LEU A 343 -2.50 -7.15 -3.83
C LEU A 343 -2.26 -8.02 -2.59
N ASN A 344 -1.36 -8.99 -2.71
CA ASN A 344 -0.78 -9.66 -1.56
C ASN A 344 0.27 -8.72 -0.93
N PRO A 345 0.06 -8.23 0.31
CA PRO A 345 0.99 -7.32 0.95
C PRO A 345 2.34 -7.98 1.30
N VAL A 346 2.42 -9.30 1.47
CA VAL A 346 3.64 -9.99 1.93
C VAL A 346 4.84 -9.80 0.99
N PRO A 347 4.76 -10.09 -0.32
CA PRO A 347 5.87 -9.85 -1.25
C PRO A 347 6.26 -8.37 -1.30
N LEU A 348 5.30 -7.45 -1.19
CA LEU A 348 5.57 -6.01 -1.16
C LEU A 348 6.37 -5.58 0.09
N LEU A 349 5.99 -6.10 1.27
CA LEU A 349 6.73 -5.85 2.51
C LEU A 349 8.17 -6.38 2.42
N LYS A 350 8.36 -7.58 1.85
CA LYS A 350 9.70 -8.13 1.60
C LYS A 350 10.49 -7.24 0.63
N ALA A 351 9.87 -6.77 -0.45
CA ALA A 351 10.50 -5.88 -1.43
C ALA A 351 10.93 -4.52 -0.85
N TRP A 352 10.18 -3.99 0.12
CA TRP A 352 10.58 -2.81 0.90
C TRP A 352 11.72 -3.07 1.88
N GLY A 353 12.03 -4.33 2.19
CA GLY A 353 13.05 -4.72 3.15
C GLY A 353 12.55 -4.85 4.59
N PHE A 354 11.23 -5.01 4.80
CA PHE A 354 10.71 -5.33 6.13
C PHE A 354 11.19 -6.70 6.59
N LYS A 355 11.53 -6.81 7.87
CA LYS A 355 11.68 -8.11 8.51
C LYS A 355 10.30 -8.70 8.73
N VAL A 356 10.06 -9.90 8.20
CA VAL A 356 8.81 -10.63 8.37
C VAL A 356 9.07 -11.90 9.18
N LYS A 357 8.12 -12.27 10.05
CA LYS A 357 8.20 -13.51 10.82
C LYS A 357 8.17 -14.72 9.88
N ASP A 358 8.96 -15.75 10.18
CA ASP A 358 8.93 -17.01 9.43
C ASP A 358 7.53 -17.63 9.42
N GLY A 359 7.07 -18.01 8.24
CA GLY A 359 5.73 -18.55 8.04
C GLY A 359 4.61 -17.54 8.30
N LEU A 360 4.88 -16.23 8.20
CA LEU A 360 3.84 -15.19 8.24
C LEU A 360 2.78 -15.51 7.18
N LYS A 361 1.54 -15.70 7.64
CA LYS A 361 0.38 -15.92 6.76
C LYS A 361 -0.50 -14.68 6.76
N LEU A 362 -1.00 -14.35 5.60
CA LEU A 362 -2.03 -13.35 5.42
C LEU A 362 -3.39 -13.92 5.85
N THR A 363 -4.06 -13.23 6.77
CA THR A 363 -5.34 -13.67 7.34
C THR A 363 -6.49 -12.87 6.70
N SER A 364 -7.64 -13.51 6.42
CA SER A 364 -8.88 -12.78 6.15
C SER A 364 -9.64 -12.60 7.46
N GLU A 365 -9.91 -11.37 7.87
CA GLU A 365 -10.48 -11.09 9.20
C GLU A 365 -12.01 -11.02 9.23
N HIS A 366 -12.67 -10.90 8.08
CA HIS A 366 -14.13 -10.72 7.99
C HIS A 366 -14.83 -11.77 7.13
N SER A 367 -14.11 -12.77 6.66
CA SER A 367 -14.70 -13.89 5.94
C SER A 367 -14.36 -15.19 6.66
N SER A 368 -15.32 -16.10 6.71
CA SER A 368 -15.06 -17.52 7.02
C SER A 368 -14.25 -18.19 5.90
N GLU A 369 -14.22 -17.58 4.71
CA GLU A 369 -13.40 -18.04 3.60
C GLU A 369 -11.94 -17.71 3.84
N ARG A 370 -11.10 -18.72 3.60
CA ARG A 370 -9.65 -18.57 3.68
C ARG A 370 -9.16 -18.01 2.35
N PRO A 371 -8.40 -16.90 2.35
CA PRO A 371 -7.85 -16.37 1.12
C PRO A 371 -6.88 -17.39 0.51
N GLU A 372 -6.98 -17.60 -0.80
CA GLU A 372 -5.97 -18.31 -1.59
C GLU A 372 -4.86 -17.32 -1.94
N VAL A 373 -3.77 -17.37 -1.18
CA VAL A 373 -2.69 -16.41 -1.26
C VAL A 373 -1.61 -16.94 -2.20
N SER A 374 -1.29 -16.18 -3.25
CA SER A 374 -0.17 -16.44 -4.14
C SER A 374 0.90 -15.37 -3.96
N GLU A 375 2.06 -15.76 -3.42
CA GLU A 375 3.22 -14.86 -3.34
C GLU A 375 3.85 -14.63 -4.73
N GLU A 376 3.81 -15.64 -5.60
CA GLU A 376 4.35 -15.60 -6.96
C GLU A 376 3.57 -14.62 -7.86
N LEU A 377 2.23 -14.69 -7.82
CA LEU A 377 1.35 -13.79 -8.55
C LEU A 377 1.20 -12.42 -7.87
N ALA A 378 1.70 -12.28 -6.65
CA ALA A 378 1.54 -11.12 -5.78
C ALA A 378 0.08 -10.73 -5.49
N ILE A 379 -0.81 -11.72 -5.30
CA ILE A 379 -2.25 -11.50 -5.06
C ILE A 379 -2.79 -12.36 -3.91
N GLN A 380 -3.82 -11.86 -3.23
CA GLN A 380 -4.38 -12.49 -2.04
C GLN A 380 -5.57 -13.42 -2.30
N PHE A 381 -6.34 -13.18 -3.37
CA PHE A 381 -7.53 -13.96 -3.65
C PHE A 381 -7.50 -14.36 -5.12
N GLU A 382 -7.42 -15.67 -5.35
CA GLU A 382 -7.71 -16.27 -6.65
C GLU A 382 -9.23 -16.42 -6.78
N ARG A 383 -9.78 -16.24 -7.99
CA ARG A 383 -11.20 -16.51 -8.20
C ARG A 383 -11.39 -18.02 -8.18
N PRO A 384 -12.16 -18.59 -7.23
CA PRO A 384 -12.36 -20.04 -7.20
C PRO A 384 -13.10 -20.47 -8.47
N GLY A 385 -12.48 -21.37 -9.23
CA GLY A 385 -13.10 -22.18 -10.29
C GLY A 385 -14.08 -21.46 -11.21
N GLN A 386 -13.56 -20.73 -12.19
CA GLN A 386 -14.23 -20.69 -13.50
C GLN A 386 -13.67 -21.84 -14.34
N ASP A 387 -14.06 -23.07 -13.97
CA ASP A 387 -14.05 -24.19 -14.92
C ASP A 387 -15.21 -24.04 -15.92
#